data_AF-A0AA96L223-F1
#
_entry.id   AF-A0AA96L223-F1
#
_cell.length_a   1.000
_cell.length_b   1.000
_cell.length_c   1.000
_cell.angle_alpha   90.00
_cell.angle_beta   90.00
_cell.angle_gamma   90.00
#
_symmetry.space_group_name_H-M   'P 1'
#
loop_
_entity.id
_entity.type
_entity.pdbx_description
1 polymer ?
#
loop_
_entity_poly.entity_id
_entity_poly.type
_entity_poly.pdbx_seq_one_letter_code
_entity_poly.pdbx_strand_id
1 'polypeptide(L)'
;MKEYREAIADDNKRLETFYNEVASGVLNKAEKSLEIVNKKHTGALNNSIQLLNQVAAQLNVKFILFFASTFVALVLVLLLAIFLYIPSLDEIQQRRADKKALEAYALQIKVDDGETLFRIMTKKPCYSFQPNNVKEKTYDWCQIDPKKY
;
A
#
# COMPACT_ATOMS: atom_id res chain seq x y z
N MET A 1 9.79 -49.16 88.86
CA MET A 1 10.40 -47.90 88.40
C MET A 1 11.17 -48.00 87.07
N LYS A 2 11.77 -49.15 86.69
CA LYS A 2 12.44 -49.32 85.38
C LYS A 2 11.48 -49.51 84.20
N GLU A 3 10.49 -50.40 84.34
CA GLU A 3 9.48 -50.67 83.29
C GLU A 3 8.70 -49.41 82.86
N TYR A 4 8.36 -48.54 83.82
CA TYR A 4 7.69 -47.27 83.52
C TYR A 4 8.55 -46.31 82.68
N ARG A 5 9.88 -46.35 82.81
CA ARG A 5 10.77 -45.50 81.99
C ARG A 5 10.88 -46.04 80.57
N GLU A 6 10.85 -47.35 80.40
CA GLU A 6 10.88 -48.00 79.09
C GLU A 6 9.56 -47.76 78.33
N ALA A 7 8.41 -47.85 79.02
CA ALA A 7 7.12 -47.51 78.43
C ALA A 7 7.04 -46.04 77.97
N ILE A 8 7.55 -45.10 78.77
CA ILE A 8 7.60 -43.66 78.41
C ILE A 8 8.53 -43.42 77.20
N ALA A 9 9.66 -44.13 77.12
CA ALA A 9 10.57 -43.99 75.98
C ALA A 9 9.99 -44.58 74.69
N ASP A 10 9.27 -45.69 74.78
CA ASP A 10 8.59 -46.31 73.64
C ASP A 10 7.44 -45.43 73.12
N ASP A 11 6.60 -44.89 74.02
CA ASP A 11 5.54 -43.96 73.65
C ASP A 11 6.09 -42.68 72.99
N ASN A 12 7.19 -42.13 73.49
CA ASN A 12 7.81 -40.95 72.90
C ASN A 12 8.35 -41.24 71.49
N LYS A 13 8.94 -42.42 71.27
CA LYS A 13 9.42 -42.86 69.96
C LYS A 13 8.26 -43.05 68.96
N ARG A 14 7.13 -43.59 69.43
CA ARG A 14 5.92 -43.76 68.64
C ARG A 14 5.26 -42.43 68.29
N LEU A 15 5.36 -41.46 69.19
CA LEU A 15 4.89 -40.10 68.95
C LEU A 15 5.75 -39.41 67.88
N GLU A 16 7.08 -39.53 67.95
CA GLU A 16 8.00 -38.99 66.93
C GLU A 16 7.75 -39.60 65.54
N THR A 17 7.53 -40.92 65.44
CA THR A 17 7.21 -41.55 64.15
C THR A 17 5.88 -41.08 63.61
N PHE A 18 4.85 -40.95 64.46
CA PHE A 18 3.56 -40.41 64.06
C PHE A 18 3.66 -38.95 63.58
N TYR A 19 4.39 -38.09 64.28
CA TYR A 19 4.61 -36.70 63.86
C TYR A 19 5.31 -36.63 62.50
N ASN A 20 6.35 -37.43 62.28
CA ASN A 20 7.08 -37.46 61.01
C ASN A 20 6.21 -38.00 59.87
N GLU A 21 5.37 -39.00 60.12
CA GLU A 21 4.44 -39.55 59.12
C GLU A 21 3.35 -38.55 58.74
N VAL A 22 2.76 -37.85 59.73
CA VAL A 22 1.77 -36.81 59.47
C VAL A 22 2.41 -35.61 58.75
N ALA A 23 3.58 -35.17 59.20
CA ALA A 23 4.29 -34.04 58.59
C ALA A 23 4.66 -34.34 57.12
N SER A 24 5.23 -35.52 56.86
CA SER A 24 5.57 -35.95 55.50
C SER A 24 4.34 -36.18 54.62
N GLY A 25 3.25 -36.73 55.18
CA GLY A 25 1.98 -36.91 54.49
C GLY A 25 1.34 -35.58 54.08
N VAL A 26 1.32 -34.58 54.97
CA VAL A 26 0.84 -33.22 54.67
C VAL A 26 1.73 -32.53 53.65
N LEU A 27 3.06 -32.63 53.79
CA LEU A 27 4.01 -32.04 52.87
C LEU A 27 3.86 -32.62 51.44
N ASN A 28 3.81 -33.94 51.32
CA ASN A 28 3.64 -34.63 50.04
C ASN A 28 2.30 -34.28 49.37
N LYS A 29 1.22 -34.17 50.16
CA LYS A 29 -0.09 -33.75 49.65
C LYS A 29 -0.07 -32.30 49.17
N ALA A 30 0.60 -31.41 49.89
CA ALA A 30 0.79 -30.03 49.48
C ALA A 30 1.61 -29.93 48.18
N GLU A 31 2.73 -30.65 48.09
CA GLU A 31 3.59 -30.69 46.90
C GLU A 31 2.84 -31.18 45.66
N LYS A 32 2.13 -32.30 45.75
CA LYS A 32 1.30 -32.82 44.65
C LYS A 32 0.20 -31.86 44.25
N SER A 33 -0.48 -31.23 45.22
CA SER A 33 -1.51 -30.23 44.92
C SER A 33 -0.92 -29.04 44.17
N LEU A 34 0.27 -28.59 44.57
CA LEU A 34 0.96 -27.46 43.96
C LEU A 34 1.44 -27.80 42.55
N GLU A 35 1.93 -29.02 42.33
CA GLU A 35 2.31 -29.53 41.01
C GLU A 35 1.11 -29.61 40.06
N ILE A 36 -0.03 -30.14 40.52
CA ILE A 36 -1.27 -30.22 39.73
C ILE A 36 -1.78 -28.83 39.36
N VAL A 37 -1.82 -27.92 40.35
CA VAL A 37 -2.26 -26.53 40.15
C VAL A 37 -1.33 -25.82 39.17
N ASN A 38 -0.01 -25.97 39.32
CA ASN A 38 0.96 -25.37 38.41
C ASN A 38 0.82 -25.93 36.98
N LYS A 39 0.70 -27.26 36.81
CA LYS A 39 0.43 -27.88 35.49
C LYS A 39 -0.87 -27.40 34.86
N LYS A 40 -1.92 -27.21 35.66
CA LYS A 40 -3.21 -26.69 35.17
C LYS A 40 -3.11 -25.23 34.73
N HIS A 41 -2.45 -24.38 35.52
CA HIS A 41 -2.25 -22.97 35.17
C HIS A 41 -1.34 -22.79 33.96
N THR A 42 -0.22 -23.52 33.90
CA THR A 42 0.68 -23.50 32.74
C THR A 42 0.02 -24.05 31.47
N GLY A 43 -0.76 -25.13 31.57
CA GLY A 43 -1.55 -25.64 30.45
C GLY A 43 -2.60 -24.64 29.94
N ALA A 44 -3.33 -23.99 30.86
CA ALA A 44 -4.30 -22.95 30.50
C ALA A 44 -3.63 -21.73 29.84
N LEU A 45 -2.45 -21.34 30.32
CA LEU A 45 -1.65 -20.26 29.75
C LEU A 45 -1.14 -20.62 28.35
N ASN A 46 -0.58 -21.82 28.17
CA ASN A 46 -0.09 -22.28 26.86
C ASN A 46 -1.21 -22.35 25.81
N ASN A 47 -2.39 -22.86 26.18
CA ASN A 47 -3.54 -22.90 25.27
C ASN A 47 -3.98 -21.48 24.87
N SER A 48 -3.97 -20.55 25.82
CA SER A 48 -4.30 -19.15 25.56
C SER A 48 -3.27 -18.53 24.61
N ILE A 49 -1.97 -18.70 24.89
CA ILE A 49 -0.88 -18.19 24.03
C ILE A 49 -0.97 -18.78 22.61
N GLN A 50 -1.27 -20.07 22.47
CA GLN A 50 -1.43 -20.71 21.16
C GLN A 50 -2.60 -20.10 20.37
N LEU A 51 -3.75 -19.87 21.02
CA LEU A 51 -4.90 -19.25 20.38
C LEU A 51 -4.62 -17.79 20.00
N LEU A 52 -3.97 -17.03 20.90
CA LEU A 52 -3.52 -15.66 20.63
C LEU A 52 -2.55 -15.59 19.44
N ASN A 53 -1.56 -16.48 19.38
CA ASN A 53 -0.61 -16.54 18.26
C ASN A 53 -1.30 -16.90 16.94
N GLN A 54 -2.25 -17.83 16.98
CA GLN A 54 -3.02 -18.21 15.78
C GLN A 54 -3.89 -17.06 15.28
N VAL A 55 -4.60 -16.37 16.18
CA VAL A 55 -5.42 -15.20 15.83
C VAL A 55 -4.56 -14.05 15.32
N ALA A 56 -3.42 -13.78 15.97
CA ALA A 56 -2.47 -12.75 15.54
C ALA A 56 -1.89 -13.06 14.15
N ALA A 57 -1.52 -14.31 13.88
CA ALA A 57 -1.05 -14.73 12.57
C ALA A 57 -2.12 -14.57 11.49
N GLN A 58 -3.37 -14.96 11.77
CA GLN A 58 -4.48 -14.76 10.84
C GLN A 58 -4.79 -13.28 10.60
N LEU A 59 -4.78 -12.44 11.65
CA LEU A 59 -4.95 -10.99 11.50
C LEU A 59 -3.85 -10.41 10.62
N ASN A 60 -2.58 -10.76 10.88
CA ASN A 60 -1.45 -10.27 10.12
C ASN A 60 -1.57 -10.61 8.63
N VAL A 61 -1.94 -11.86 8.30
CA VAL A 61 -2.16 -12.27 6.91
C VAL A 61 -3.32 -11.50 6.25
N LYS A 62 -4.45 -11.31 6.96
CA LYS A 62 -5.59 -10.54 6.43
C LYS A 62 -5.24 -9.08 6.17
N PHE A 63 -4.50 -8.44 7.09
CA PHE A 63 -4.05 -7.06 6.89
C PHE A 63 -3.08 -6.96 5.71
N ILE A 64 -2.08 -7.84 5.63
CA ILE A 64 -1.14 -7.88 4.49
C ILE A 64 -1.91 -8.02 3.18
N LEU A 65 -2.90 -8.92 3.10
CA LEU A 65 -3.70 -9.12 1.90
C LEU A 65 -4.51 -7.86 1.53
N PHE A 66 -5.16 -7.21 2.50
CA PHE A 66 -5.92 -5.98 2.27
C PHE A 66 -5.02 -4.85 1.77
N PHE A 67 -3.88 -4.63 2.41
CA PHE A 67 -2.93 -3.58 2.00
C PHE A 67 -2.32 -3.88 0.63
N ALA A 68 -1.92 -5.12 0.37
CA ALA A 68 -1.38 -5.53 -0.93
C ALA A 68 -2.42 -5.33 -2.05
N SER A 69 -3.66 -5.76 -1.84
CA SER A 69 -4.74 -5.59 -2.81
C SER A 69 -5.03 -4.11 -3.10
N THR A 70 -5.10 -3.29 -2.04
CA THR A 70 -5.35 -1.85 -2.18
C THR A 70 -4.22 -1.14 -2.91
N PHE A 71 -2.96 -1.50 -2.60
CA PHE A 71 -1.79 -0.94 -3.27
C PHE A 71 -1.78 -1.26 -4.77
N VAL A 72 -2.05 -2.52 -5.15
CA VAL A 72 -2.12 -2.92 -6.57
C VAL A 72 -3.22 -2.16 -7.30
N ALA A 73 -4.41 -2.02 -6.70
CA ALA A 73 -5.50 -1.26 -7.28
C ALA A 73 -5.12 0.21 -7.51
N LEU A 74 -4.48 0.86 -6.52
CA LEU A 74 -4.03 2.24 -6.64
C LEU A 74 -2.99 2.43 -7.74
N VAL A 75 -2.02 1.52 -7.85
CA VAL A 75 -1.01 1.56 -8.92
C VAL A 75 -1.66 1.43 -10.30
N LEU A 76 -2.61 0.52 -10.48
CA LEU A 76 -3.32 0.35 -11.74
C LEU A 76 -4.12 1.60 -12.12
N VAL A 77 -4.84 2.20 -11.17
CA VAL A 77 -5.59 3.45 -11.41
C VAL A 77 -4.64 4.58 -11.81
N LEU A 78 -3.50 4.72 -11.14
CA LEU A 78 -2.48 5.72 -11.47
C LEU A 78 -1.90 5.51 -12.88
N LEU A 79 -1.56 4.27 -13.24
CA LEU A 79 -1.06 3.95 -14.58
C LEU A 79 -2.10 4.29 -15.65
N LEU A 80 -3.37 3.92 -15.45
CA LEU A 80 -4.45 4.27 -16.39
C LEU A 80 -4.61 5.79 -16.52
N ALA A 81 -4.56 6.53 -15.42
CA ALA A 81 -4.61 7.99 -15.48
C ALA A 81 -3.44 8.58 -16.27
N ILE A 82 -2.23 8.04 -16.11
CA ILE A 82 -1.06 8.43 -16.90
C ILE A 82 -1.27 8.11 -18.39
N PHE A 83 -1.75 6.92 -18.73
CA PHE A 83 -2.00 6.53 -20.12
C PHE A 83 -3.09 7.37 -20.80
N LEU A 84 -4.12 7.81 -20.06
CA LEU A 84 -5.18 8.65 -20.61
C LEU A 84 -4.77 10.12 -20.75
N TYR A 85 -3.93 10.62 -19.84
CA TYR A 85 -3.54 12.04 -19.82
C TYR A 85 -2.27 12.33 -20.61
N ILE A 86 -1.32 11.40 -20.65
CA ILE A 86 -0.07 11.56 -21.42
C ILE A 86 -0.30 11.02 -22.83
N PRO A 87 -0.29 11.88 -23.87
CA PRO A 87 -0.39 11.42 -25.25
C PRO A 87 0.77 10.47 -25.55
N SER A 88 0.50 9.48 -26.39
CA SER A 88 1.51 8.49 -26.76
C SER A 88 2.73 9.16 -27.42
N LEU A 89 3.91 8.53 -27.33
CA LEU A 89 5.13 9.08 -27.94
C LEU A 89 4.98 9.34 -29.44
N ASP A 90 4.20 8.52 -30.13
CA ASP A 90 3.92 8.66 -31.56
C ASP A 90 3.11 9.93 -31.86
N GLU A 91 2.04 10.18 -31.10
CA GLU A 91 1.27 11.43 -31.21
C GLU A 91 2.12 12.67 -30.90
N ILE A 92 3.04 12.57 -29.93
CA ILE A 92 3.97 13.66 -29.62
C ILE A 92 4.94 13.89 -30.79
N GLN A 93 5.43 12.83 -31.44
CA GLN A 93 6.31 12.96 -32.60
C GLN A 93 5.59 13.54 -33.81
N GLN A 94 4.36 13.11 -34.08
CA GLN A 94 3.53 13.66 -35.16
C GLN A 94 3.28 15.15 -34.92
N ARG A 95 2.86 15.56 -33.71
CA ARG A 95 2.68 16.99 -33.38
C ARG A 95 3.97 17.81 -33.51
N ARG A 96 5.14 17.21 -33.23
CA ARG A 96 6.45 17.88 -33.46
C ARG A 96 6.79 18.00 -34.94
N ALA A 97 6.49 16.97 -35.74
CA ALA A 97 6.69 17.00 -37.18
C ALA A 97 5.78 18.06 -37.83
N ASP A 98 4.51 18.10 -37.43
CA ASP A 98 3.54 19.11 -37.90
C ASP A 98 3.98 20.52 -37.51
N LYS A 99 4.43 20.74 -36.27
CA LYS A 99 4.98 22.02 -35.84
C LYS A 99 6.21 22.42 -36.66
N LYS A 100 7.13 21.50 -36.92
CA LYS A 100 8.34 21.74 -37.72
C LYS A 100 8.01 22.05 -39.18
N ALA A 101 7.01 21.38 -39.75
CA ALA A 101 6.51 21.69 -41.09
C ALA A 101 5.87 23.08 -41.14
N LEU A 102 5.16 23.48 -40.08
CA LEU A 102 4.57 24.81 -39.95
C LEU A 102 5.63 25.91 -39.75
N GLU A 103 6.73 25.66 -39.03
CA GLU A 103 7.83 26.62 -38.84
C GLU A 103 8.54 26.99 -40.15
N ALA A 104 8.50 26.13 -41.18
CA ALA A 104 9.02 26.46 -42.51
C ALA A 104 8.22 27.60 -43.19
N TYR A 105 6.96 27.78 -42.78
CA TYR A 105 6.17 28.93 -43.14
C TYR A 105 6.36 29.98 -42.04
N ALA A 106 6.72 31.22 -42.40
CA ALA A 106 6.84 32.32 -41.45
C ALA A 106 5.43 32.72 -40.94
N LEU A 107 4.88 31.92 -40.03
CA LEU A 107 3.54 32.08 -39.47
C LEU A 107 3.62 33.02 -38.26
N GLN A 108 2.85 34.10 -38.28
CA GLN A 108 2.59 34.89 -37.08
C GLN A 108 1.33 34.35 -36.39
N ILE A 109 1.46 34.00 -35.11
CA ILE A 109 0.37 33.46 -34.30
C ILE A 109 -0.09 34.56 -33.34
N LYS A 110 -1.37 34.88 -33.37
CA LYS A 110 -2.02 35.75 -32.39
C LYS A 110 -3.20 35.02 -31.77
N VAL A 111 -3.38 35.13 -30.46
CA VAL A 111 -4.59 34.66 -29.78
C VAL A 111 -5.43 35.89 -29.46
N ASP A 112 -6.66 35.92 -29.95
CA ASP A 112 -7.64 37.00 -29.72
C ASP A 112 -8.97 36.34 -29.34
N ASP A 113 -9.58 36.77 -28.23
CA ASP A 113 -10.85 36.22 -27.71
C ASP A 113 -10.93 34.68 -27.58
N GLY A 114 -9.80 34.03 -27.31
CA GLY A 114 -9.73 32.57 -27.13
C GLY A 114 -9.58 31.78 -28.43
N GLU A 115 -9.58 32.45 -29.58
CA GLU A 115 -9.33 31.84 -30.89
C GLU A 115 -7.87 32.08 -31.33
N THR A 116 -7.26 31.06 -31.96
CA THR A 116 -5.87 31.15 -32.45
C THR A 116 -5.87 31.51 -33.92
N LEU A 117 -5.43 32.73 -34.24
CA LEU A 117 -5.33 33.28 -35.59
C LEU A 117 -3.91 33.07 -36.14
N PHE A 118 -3.82 32.51 -37.35
CA PHE A 118 -2.56 32.25 -38.05
C PHE A 118 -2.44 33.17 -39.27
N ARG A 119 -1.41 34.00 -39.33
CA ARG A 119 -1.09 34.83 -40.50
C ARG A 119 0.11 34.24 -41.24
N ILE A 120 -0.10 33.84 -42.50
CA ILE A 120 0.96 33.33 -43.38
C ILE A 120 1.70 34.50 -44.03
N MET A 121 2.99 34.70 -43.70
CA MET A 121 3.83 35.73 -44.32
C MET A 121 4.48 35.17 -45.59
N THR A 122 3.74 35.06 -46.70
CA THR A 122 4.33 34.73 -48.01
C THR A 122 4.87 35.98 -48.71
N LYS A 123 6.03 35.86 -49.38
CA LYS A 123 6.57 36.92 -50.27
C LYS A 123 5.75 37.16 -51.55
N LYS A 124 4.71 36.35 -51.81
CA LYS A 124 3.82 36.43 -52.98
C LYS A 124 2.39 36.76 -52.52
N PRO A 125 1.63 37.57 -53.29
CA PRO A 125 0.29 37.99 -52.90
C PRO A 125 -0.66 36.79 -52.92
N CYS A 126 -1.27 36.46 -51.78
CA CYS A 126 -2.39 35.53 -51.72
C CYS A 126 -3.65 36.22 -52.27
N TYR A 127 -4.64 35.46 -52.75
CA TYR A 127 -5.81 36.02 -53.42
C TYR A 127 -6.77 36.69 -52.41
N SER A 128 -7.29 37.88 -52.74
CA SER A 128 -8.29 38.59 -51.92
C SER A 128 -9.70 38.32 -52.43
N PHE A 129 -10.64 38.02 -51.52
CA PHE A 129 -12.07 37.86 -51.87
C PHE A 129 -12.78 39.18 -52.21
N GLN A 130 -12.16 40.33 -51.93
CA GLN A 130 -12.79 41.64 -52.09
C GLN A 130 -12.42 42.33 -53.42
N PRO A 131 -13.37 43.03 -54.06
CA PRO A 131 -13.09 43.85 -55.23
C PRO A 131 -12.05 44.93 -54.91
N ASN A 132 -11.31 45.39 -55.93
CA ASN A 132 -10.16 46.31 -55.80
C ASN A 132 -10.44 47.65 -55.08
N ASN A 133 -11.70 47.94 -54.75
CA ASN A 133 -12.15 49.20 -54.19
C ASN A 133 -12.26 49.19 -52.65
N VAL A 134 -11.94 48.07 -51.99
CA VAL A 134 -11.94 47.97 -50.51
C VAL A 134 -10.51 48.12 -49.98
N LYS A 135 -10.32 49.05 -49.02
CA LYS A 135 -9.01 49.39 -48.45
C LYS A 135 -8.41 48.29 -47.57
N GLU A 136 -9.25 47.41 -47.02
CA GLU A 136 -8.85 46.42 -46.02
C GLU A 136 -9.16 45.01 -46.52
N LYS A 137 -8.25 44.48 -47.34
CA LYS A 137 -8.40 43.18 -48.00
C LYS A 137 -8.10 42.04 -47.03
N THR A 138 -9.08 41.16 -46.82
CA THR A 138 -8.89 39.85 -46.17
C THR A 138 -8.40 38.84 -47.22
N TYR A 139 -7.29 38.17 -46.93
CA TYR A 139 -6.65 37.17 -47.80
C TYR A 139 -6.75 35.83 -47.10
N ASP A 140 -7.32 34.83 -47.77
CA ASP A 140 -7.72 33.62 -47.05
C ASP A 140 -7.15 32.31 -47.63
N TRP A 141 -6.59 32.31 -48.84
CA TRP A 141 -6.06 31.07 -49.43
C TRP A 141 -4.83 31.33 -50.28
N CYS A 142 -3.74 30.64 -49.96
CA CYS A 142 -2.53 30.61 -50.77
C CYS A 142 -2.49 29.27 -51.53
N GLN A 143 -2.49 29.31 -52.86
CA GLN A 143 -2.31 28.12 -53.68
C GLN A 143 -0.86 27.67 -53.57
N ILE A 144 -0.61 26.58 -52.86
CA ILE A 144 0.68 25.89 -52.86
C ILE A 144 0.71 25.07 -54.16
N ASP A 145 1.50 25.50 -55.14
CA ASP A 145 1.77 24.71 -56.35
C ASP A 145 2.90 23.72 -56.03
N PRO A 146 2.64 22.40 -55.94
CA PRO A 146 3.66 21.42 -55.60
C PRO A 146 4.71 21.20 -56.70
N LYS A 147 4.60 21.81 -57.89
CA LYS A 147 5.49 21.54 -59.03
C LYS A 147 6.70 22.46 -59.18
N LYS A 148 7.14 23.12 -58.12
CA LYS A 148 8.35 23.97 -58.17
C LYS A 148 9.36 23.71 -57.06
N TYR A 149 9.64 22.43 -56.78
CA TYR A 149 10.90 21.97 -56.22
C TYR A 149 11.26 20.61 -56.81
#